data_AF-A0A6G1WPR7-F1
#
_entry.id   AF-A0A6G1WPR7-F1
#
_cell.length_a   1.000
_cell.length_b   1.000
_cell.length_c   1.000
_cell.angle_alpha   90.00
_cell.angle_beta   90.00
_cell.angle_gamma   90.00
#
_symmetry.space_group_name_H-M   'P 1'
#
loop_
_entity.id
_entity.type
_entity.pdbx_description
1 polymer ?
#
loop_
_entity_poly.entity_id
_entity_poly.type
_entity_poly.pdbx_seq_one_letter_code
_entity_poly.pdbx_strand_id
1 'polypeptide(L)'
;MLRLSFKIIAGEQASNDGATCSLDLRQRVADALAGGMTVRAAALRFGISAATAVRIGQRERSGRGLAPAKMGGHVKPMLRGAAADEVHRRLAAKPDWMVRALAADLGSEHQRNR
;
A
#
# COMPACT_ATOMS: atom_id res chain seq x y z
N MET A 1 40.17 15.41 -2.63
CA MET A 1 39.71 14.69 -3.84
C MET A 1 39.97 13.20 -3.65
N LEU A 2 39.13 12.48 -2.89
CA LEU A 2 39.34 11.04 -2.66
C LEU A 2 38.42 10.21 -3.56
N ARG A 3 39.04 9.43 -4.45
CA ARG A 3 38.41 8.40 -5.29
C ARG A 3 37.96 7.24 -4.39
N LEU A 4 36.66 7.13 -4.14
CA LEU A 4 36.07 5.89 -3.61
C LEU A 4 35.74 4.97 -4.79
N SER A 5 36.61 3.99 -5.03
CA SER A 5 36.39 2.90 -5.98
C SER A 5 35.22 2.04 -5.51
N PHE A 6 34.07 2.13 -6.18
CA PHE A 6 32.88 1.35 -5.87
C PHE A 6 32.80 0.15 -6.80
N LYS A 7 33.23 -1.03 -6.32
CA LYS A 7 33.16 -2.29 -7.06
C LYS A 7 31.71 -2.76 -7.08
N ILE A 8 31.08 -2.64 -8.26
CA ILE A 8 29.75 -3.15 -8.55
C ILE A 8 29.83 -4.67 -8.53
N ILE A 9 29.24 -5.32 -7.53
CA ILE A 9 28.84 -6.72 -7.63
C ILE A 9 27.35 -6.69 -7.96
N ALA A 10 27.04 -7.11 -9.18
CA ALA A 10 25.68 -7.31 -9.65
C ALA A 10 24.99 -8.34 -8.76
N GLY A 11 23.86 -7.94 -8.17
CA GLY A 11 22.97 -8.82 -7.44
C GLY A 11 21.55 -8.56 -7.92
N GLU A 12 21.10 -9.43 -8.81
CA GLU A 12 19.76 -9.97 -9.03
C GLU A 12 18.55 -9.13 -8.60
N GLN A 13 17.64 -8.92 -9.56
CA GLN A 13 16.42 -8.11 -9.50
C GLN A 13 15.56 -8.41 -8.26
N ALA A 14 15.39 -7.40 -7.39
CA ALA A 14 14.35 -7.46 -6.37
C ALA A 14 12.98 -7.32 -7.04
N SER A 15 12.19 -8.40 -7.00
CA SER A 15 10.79 -8.48 -7.38
C SER A 15 9.99 -7.31 -6.79
N ASN A 16 9.47 -6.45 -7.66
CA ASN A 16 8.70 -5.27 -7.30
C ASN A 16 7.22 -5.63 -7.09
N ASP A 17 6.95 -6.51 -6.15
CA ASP A 17 5.58 -6.75 -5.66
C ASP A 17 5.31 -5.72 -4.58
N GLY A 18 4.16 -5.03 -4.65
CA GLY A 18 3.73 -3.93 -3.79
C GLY A 18 3.54 -4.27 -2.30
N ALA A 19 4.30 -5.23 -1.79
CA ALA A 19 4.34 -5.64 -0.41
C ALA A 19 5.11 -4.63 0.43
N THR A 20 4.42 -4.13 1.45
CA THR A 20 4.98 -3.40 2.57
C THR A 20 6.26 -4.09 3.07
N CYS A 21 7.42 -3.43 2.91
CA CYS A 21 8.68 -3.85 3.53
C CYS A 21 8.46 -4.17 5.03
N SER A 22 8.81 -5.41 5.44
CA SER A 22 8.61 -5.94 6.80
C SER A 22 9.19 -5.01 7.88
N LEU A 23 8.54 -4.92 9.04
CA LEU A 23 8.95 -4.04 10.15
C LEU A 23 10.38 -4.37 10.63
N ASP A 24 10.72 -5.66 10.69
CA ASP A 24 12.07 -6.12 11.08
C ASP A 24 13.16 -5.55 10.18
N LEU A 25 12.94 -5.58 8.86
CA LEU A 25 13.91 -5.06 7.90
C LEU A 25 14.13 -3.55 8.10
N ARG A 26 13.06 -2.80 8.39
CA ARG A 26 13.17 -1.37 8.65
C ARG A 26 13.92 -1.09 9.94
N GLN A 27 13.66 -1.86 11.00
CA GLN A 27 14.33 -1.71 12.29
C GLN A 27 15.83 -1.95 12.14
N ARG A 28 16.22 -3.07 11.52
CA ARG A 28 17.64 -3.41 11.31
C ARG A 28 18.38 -2.39 10.46
N VAL A 29 17.71 -1.80 9.46
CA VAL A 29 18.27 -0.70 8.65
C VAL A 29 18.42 0.56 9.51
N ALA A 30 17.41 0.92 10.31
CA ALA A 30 17.45 2.08 11.19
C ALA A 30 18.56 1.96 12.24
N ASP A 31 18.70 0.81 12.87
CA ASP A 31 19.75 0.54 13.87
C ASP A 31 21.15 0.65 13.24
N ALA A 32 21.33 0.14 12.02
CA ALA A 32 22.59 0.28 11.29
C ALA A 32 22.92 1.75 10.97
N LEU A 33 21.92 2.54 10.56
CA LEU A 33 22.09 3.98 10.29
C LEU A 33 22.37 4.76 11.58
N ALA A 34 21.71 4.42 12.68
CA ALA A 34 21.95 5.00 14.01
C ALA A 34 23.36 4.65 14.53
N GLY A 35 23.86 3.46 14.22
CA GLY A 35 25.23 3.02 14.50
C GLY A 35 26.32 3.68 13.63
N GLY A 36 25.98 4.71 12.84
CA GLY A 36 26.94 5.49 12.05
C GLY A 36 27.21 4.95 10.63
N MET A 37 26.49 3.93 10.18
CA MET A 37 26.61 3.44 8.80
C MET A 37 26.05 4.47 7.82
N THR A 38 26.75 4.69 6.70
CA THR A 38 26.21 5.54 5.62
C THR A 38 25.02 4.86 4.96
N VAL A 39 24.10 5.68 4.43
CA VAL A 39 22.90 5.21 3.69
C VAL A 39 23.26 4.20 2.59
N ARG A 40 24.34 4.47 1.85
CA ARG A 40 24.77 3.63 0.73
C ARG A 40 25.34 2.29 1.20
N ALA A 41 26.04 2.26 2.33
CA ALA A 41 26.52 1.03 2.94
C ALA A 41 25.37 0.18 3.52
N ALA A 42 24.39 0.82 4.18
CA ALA A 42 23.20 0.12 4.68
C ALA A 42 22.37 -0.47 3.53
N ALA A 43 22.18 0.28 2.45
CA ALA A 43 21.45 -0.19 1.26
C ALA A 43 22.08 -1.46 0.67
N LEU A 44 23.40 -1.47 0.50
CA LEU A 44 24.13 -2.66 0.04
C LEU A 44 24.01 -3.84 1.01
N ARG A 45 24.16 -3.61 2.31
CA ARG A 45 24.12 -4.66 3.34
C ARG A 45 22.76 -5.38 3.38
N PHE A 46 21.68 -4.65 3.18
CA PHE A 46 20.31 -5.16 3.28
C PHE A 46 19.66 -5.45 1.92
N GLY A 47 20.37 -5.26 0.80
CA GLY A 47 19.84 -5.53 -0.55
C GLY A 47 18.66 -4.62 -0.93
N ILE A 48 18.62 -3.38 -0.41
CA ILE A 48 17.53 -2.42 -0.69
C ILE A 48 18.04 -1.24 -1.51
N SER A 49 17.12 -0.50 -2.13
CA SER A 49 17.48 0.75 -2.81
C SER A 49 17.95 1.83 -1.82
N ALA A 50 18.87 2.69 -2.28
CA ALA A 50 19.34 3.82 -1.48
C ALA A 50 18.18 4.75 -1.07
N ALA A 51 17.20 4.96 -1.95
CA ALA A 51 16.02 5.77 -1.65
C ALA A 51 15.20 5.19 -0.48
N THR A 52 15.04 3.86 -0.41
CA THR A 52 14.37 3.20 0.71
C THR A 52 15.14 3.37 2.02
N ALA A 53 16.46 3.21 1.99
CA ALA A 53 17.31 3.45 3.16
C ALA A 53 17.23 4.90 3.66
N VAL A 54 17.21 5.89 2.74
CA VAL A 54 16.98 7.31 3.09
C VAL A 54 15.63 7.50 3.78
N ARG A 55 14.56 6.94 3.21
CA ARG A 55 13.19 7.07 3.76
C ARG A 55 13.08 6.47 5.16
N ILE A 56 13.73 5.32 5.40
CA ILE A 56 13.79 4.70 6.72
C ILE A 56 14.52 5.62 7.72
N GLY A 57 15.72 6.11 7.39
CA GLY A 57 16.48 6.99 8.28
C GLY A 57 15.83 8.38 8.49
N GLN A 58 15.11 8.91 7.51
CA GLN A 58 14.28 10.12 7.69
C GLN A 58 13.15 9.86 8.67
N ARG A 59 12.49 8.71 8.56
CA ARG A 59 11.37 8.37 9.42
C ARG A 59 11.80 8.12 10.86
N GLU A 60 12.93 7.44 11.06
CA GLU A 60 13.55 7.24 12.37
C GLU A 60 13.84 8.59 13.05
N ARG A 61 14.53 9.51 12.35
CA ARG A 61 14.81 10.87 12.87
C ARG A 61 13.55 11.68 13.16
N SER A 62 12.45 11.42 12.46
CA SER A 62 11.18 12.10 12.69
C SER A 62 10.42 11.59 13.92
N GLY A 63 10.89 10.50 14.56
CA GLY A 63 10.24 9.92 15.75
C GLY A 63 8.87 9.30 15.47
N ARG A 64 8.47 9.13 14.20
CA ARG A 64 7.13 8.67 13.78
C ARG A 64 6.97 7.14 13.78
N GLY A 65 7.93 6.42 14.38
CA GLY A 65 8.02 4.96 14.34
C GLY A 65 8.25 4.40 12.92
N LEU A 66 8.82 3.20 12.84
CA LEU A 66 9.14 2.53 11.57
C LEU A 66 7.96 1.75 10.97
N ALA A 67 6.90 1.58 11.76
CA ALA A 67 5.66 0.94 11.34
C ALA A 67 5.09 1.62 10.09
N PRO A 68 4.74 0.90 9.02
CA PRO A 68 4.10 1.49 7.84
C PRO A 68 2.89 2.35 8.25
N ALA A 69 2.68 3.47 7.56
CA ALA A 69 1.40 4.15 7.66
C ALA A 69 0.30 3.19 7.19
N LYS A 70 -0.92 3.36 7.72
CA LYS A 70 -2.07 2.58 7.28
C LYS A 70 -2.23 2.74 5.76
N MET A 71 -1.92 1.69 5.02
CA MET A 71 -2.11 1.63 3.57
C MET A 71 -3.60 1.37 3.32
N GLY A 72 -4.26 2.32 2.65
CA GLY A 72 -5.70 2.25 2.40
C GLY A 72 -6.55 2.77 3.57
N GLY A 73 -7.58 3.55 3.22
CA GLY A 73 -8.63 4.00 4.12
C GLY A 73 -9.95 3.30 3.78
N HIS A 74 -10.90 3.31 4.72
CA HIS A 74 -12.27 2.91 4.40
C HIS A 74 -12.86 3.95 3.44
N VAL A 75 -12.87 3.64 2.13
CA VAL A 75 -13.61 4.43 1.16
C VAL A 75 -15.08 4.18 1.42
N LYS A 76 -15.83 5.26 1.60
CA LYS A 76 -17.26 5.18 1.82
C LYS A 76 -17.91 4.51 0.59
N PRO A 77 -18.57 3.33 0.69
CA PRO A 77 -19.32 2.74 -0.43
C PRO A 77 -20.27 3.76 -1.07
N MET A 78 -20.38 3.79 -2.40
CA MET A 78 -21.30 4.71 -3.09
C MET A 78 -22.77 4.34 -2.85
N LEU A 79 -23.05 3.04 -2.73
CA LEU A 79 -24.37 2.51 -2.42
C LEU A 79 -24.53 2.45 -0.89
N ARG A 80 -25.42 3.27 -0.31
CA ARG A 80 -25.60 3.39 1.14
C ARG A 80 -27.06 3.54 1.50
N GLY A 81 -27.39 3.14 2.74
CA GLY A 81 -28.74 3.26 3.29
C GLY A 81 -29.77 2.55 2.43
N ALA A 82 -30.93 3.17 2.23
CA ALA A 82 -32.05 2.59 1.50
C ALA A 82 -31.69 2.07 0.09
N ALA A 83 -30.74 2.70 -0.60
CA ALA A 83 -30.30 2.24 -1.92
C ALA A 83 -29.52 0.91 -1.86
N ALA A 84 -28.74 0.69 -0.79
CA ALA A 84 -28.06 -0.58 -0.57
C ALA A 84 -29.05 -1.66 -0.17
N ASP A 85 -30.01 -1.34 0.70
CA ASP A 85 -31.03 -2.28 1.17
C ASP A 85 -31.91 -2.78 0.01
N GLU A 86 -32.24 -1.90 -0.95
CA GLU A 86 -33.01 -2.25 -2.14
C GLU A 86 -32.26 -3.26 -3.03
N VAL A 87 -30.97 -3.01 -3.28
CA VAL A 87 -30.11 -3.94 -4.03
C VAL A 87 -30.01 -5.28 -3.31
N HIS A 88 -29.78 -5.28 -2.00
CA HIS A 88 -29.69 -6.51 -1.22
C HIS A 88 -30.99 -7.31 -1.23
N ARG A 89 -32.15 -6.65 -1.15
CA ARG A 89 -33.44 -7.34 -1.20
C ARG A 89 -33.67 -8.05 -2.54
N ARG A 90 -33.32 -7.41 -3.65
CA ARG A 90 -33.49 -7.99 -5.00
C ARG A 90 -32.51 -9.12 -5.27
N LEU A 91 -31.27 -9.00 -4.77
CA LEU A 91 -30.28 -10.07 -4.83
C LEU A 91 -30.66 -11.26 -3.94
N ALA A 92 -31.31 -11.03 -2.79
CA ALA A 92 -31.82 -12.11 -1.94
C ALA A 92 -32.98 -12.88 -2.60
N ALA A 93 -33.86 -12.18 -3.31
CA ALA A 93 -34.98 -12.80 -4.02
C ALA A 93 -34.54 -13.59 -5.27
N LYS A 94 -33.49 -13.13 -5.95
CA LYS A 94 -32.87 -13.82 -7.08
C LYS A 94 -31.38 -13.50 -7.09
N PRO A 95 -30.48 -14.45 -6.85
CA PRO A 95 -29.04 -14.15 -6.82
C PRO A 95 -28.43 -13.99 -8.22
N ASP A 96 -29.03 -14.58 -9.24
CA ASP A 96 -28.46 -14.65 -10.61
C ASP A 96 -28.75 -13.41 -11.47
N TRP A 97 -28.75 -12.22 -10.86
CA TRP A 97 -28.90 -10.98 -11.62
C TRP A 97 -27.60 -10.61 -12.32
N MET A 98 -27.73 -10.27 -13.61
CA MET A 98 -26.70 -9.47 -14.27
C MET A 98 -26.73 -8.05 -13.70
N VAL A 99 -25.56 -7.51 -13.35
CA VAL A 99 -25.42 -6.16 -12.76
C VAL A 99 -26.13 -5.08 -13.60
N ARG A 100 -26.04 -5.16 -14.93
CA ARG A 100 -26.72 -4.21 -15.84
C ARG A 100 -28.24 -4.30 -15.79
N ALA A 101 -28.78 -5.52 -15.70
CA ALA A 101 -30.22 -5.73 -15.60
C ALA A 101 -30.77 -5.21 -14.26
N LEU A 102 -30.04 -5.45 -13.17
CA LEU A 102 -30.38 -4.92 -11.85
C LEU A 102 -30.34 -3.39 -11.82
N ALA A 103 -29.33 -2.77 -12.44
CA ALA A 103 -29.23 -1.32 -12.52
C ALA A 103 -30.38 -0.69 -13.33
N ALA A 104 -30.78 -1.31 -14.44
CA ALA A 104 -31.91 -0.85 -15.25
C ALA A 104 -33.24 -0.94 -14.48
N ASP A 105 -33.48 -2.06 -13.82
CA ASP A 105 -34.67 -2.30 -12.99
C ASP A 105 -34.79 -1.30 -11.82
N LEU A 106 -33.66 -1.00 -11.15
CA LEU A 106 -33.59 0.02 -10.10
C LEU A 106 -33.82 1.44 -10.65
N GLY A 107 -33.29 1.75 -11.83
CA GLY A 107 -33.50 3.04 -12.49
C GLY A 107 -34.94 3.27 -12.91
N SER A 108 -35.61 2.24 -13.46
CA SER A 108 -37.02 2.32 -13.84
C SER A 108 -37.94 2.48 -12.64
N GLU A 109 -37.66 1.80 -11.53
CA GLU A 109 -38.45 1.95 -10.30
C GLU A 109 -38.32 3.34 -9.68
N HIS A 110 -37.12 3.92 -9.70
CA HIS A 110 -36.92 5.28 -9.19
C HIS A 110 -37.67 6.34 -10.00
N GLN A 111 -37.85 6.12 -11.31
CA GLN A 111 -38.62 7.00 -12.19
C GLN A 111 -40.14 6.87 -11.99
N ARG A 112 -40.63 5.71 -11.52
CA ARG A 112 -42.05 5.48 -11.21
C ARG A 112 -42.50 6.08 -9.89
N ASN A 113 -41.58 6.22 -8.93
CA ASN A 113 -41.89 6.62 -7.56
C ASN A 113 -41.53 8.10 -7.28
N ARG A 114 -41.44 8.91 -8.33
CA ARG A 114 -41.10 10.34 -8.32
C ARG A 114 -42.27 11.16 -8.83
#